data_AF-A0A1Z1WN91-F1
#
_entry.id   AF-A0A1Z1WN91-F1
#
_cell.length_a   1.000
_cell.length_b   1.000
_cell.length_c   1.000
_cell.angle_alpha   90.00
_cell.angle_beta   90.00
_cell.angle_gamma   90.00
#
_symmetry.space_group_name_H-M   'P 1'
#
loop_
_entity.id
_entity.type
_entity.pdbx_description
1 polymer ?
#
loop_
_entity_poly.entity_id
_entity_poly.type
_entity_poly.pdbx_seq_one_letter_code
_entity_poly.pdbx_strand_id
1 'polypeptide(L)'
;MWIWPDIHMRPEEGVRAHLDLQGGTPHGVLLPIHWGTFNLAPHPWSEPGDGTLAAARAEGTAVALPIPGEPFEPSSDDMPDAPWWRAVARAPQSAAAGAPRACGRKKPATPTAAGPEVAEVG
;
A
#
# COMPACT_ATOMS: atom_id res chain seq x y z
N MET A 1 -1.24 5.68 -9.23
CA MET A 1 -1.63 6.18 -10.57
C MET A 1 -2.54 5.11 -11.16
N TRP A 2 -3.81 5.43 -11.36
CA TRP A 2 -4.78 4.51 -11.97
C TRP A 2 -4.47 4.35 -13.45
N ILE A 3 -4.47 3.11 -13.94
CA ILE A 3 -4.14 2.76 -15.34
C ILE A 3 -5.40 2.17 -15.98
N TRP A 4 -5.57 2.40 -17.28
CA TRP A 4 -6.68 1.90 -18.10
C TRP A 4 -8.07 2.47 -17.76
N PRO A 5 -8.23 3.81 -17.70
CA PRO A 5 -9.51 4.44 -17.39
C PRO A 5 -10.62 4.08 -18.39
N ASP A 6 -10.25 3.69 -19.63
CA ASP A 6 -11.22 3.34 -20.66
C ASP A 6 -11.83 1.94 -20.49
N ILE A 7 -11.21 1.07 -19.68
CA ILE A 7 -11.64 -0.33 -19.52
C ILE A 7 -11.73 -0.81 -18.07
N HIS A 8 -11.41 0.04 -17.09
CA HIS A 8 -11.56 -0.25 -15.66
C HIS A 8 -12.08 0.98 -14.92
N MET A 9 -12.97 0.75 -13.97
CA MET A 9 -13.44 1.77 -13.05
C MET A 9 -12.45 1.98 -11.91
N ARG A 10 -12.24 3.24 -11.54
CA ARG A 10 -11.67 3.62 -10.24
C ARG A 10 -12.65 3.27 -9.12
N PRO A 11 -12.18 3.16 -7.86
CA PRO A 11 -13.07 2.87 -6.74
C PRO A 11 -14.26 3.82 -6.62
N GLU A 12 -14.05 5.13 -6.84
CA GLU A 12 -15.10 6.14 -6.80
C GLU A 12 -16.14 5.95 -7.92
N GLU A 13 -15.69 5.51 -9.10
CA GLU A 13 -16.56 5.22 -10.25
C GLU A 13 -17.39 3.97 -10.01
N GLY A 14 -16.80 2.94 -9.39
CA GLY A 14 -17.53 1.72 -9.00
C GLY A 14 -18.62 1.99 -7.96
N VAL A 15 -18.34 2.82 -6.94
CA VAL A 15 -19.34 3.24 -5.96
C VAL A 15 -20.42 4.11 -6.61
N ARG A 16 -20.05 5.01 -7.52
CA ARG A 16 -21.04 5.81 -8.27
C ARG A 16 -21.95 4.94 -9.12
N ALA A 17 -21.41 3.97 -9.84
CA ALA A 17 -22.21 3.05 -10.64
C ALA A 17 -23.21 2.28 -9.77
N HIS A 18 -22.83 1.89 -8.55
CA HIS A 18 -23.75 1.31 -7.59
C HIS A 18 -24.88 2.30 -7.23
N LEU A 19 -24.56 3.54 -6.85
CA LEU A 19 -25.57 4.55 -6.52
C LEU A 19 -26.51 4.87 -7.69
N ASP A 20 -25.99 4.92 -8.91
CA ASP A 20 -26.78 5.21 -10.11
C ASP A 20 -27.88 4.15 -10.31
N LEU A 21 -27.57 2.87 -10.05
CA LEU A 21 -28.56 1.79 -10.06
C LEU A 21 -29.63 1.94 -8.98
N GLN A 22 -29.29 2.62 -7.89
CA GLN A 22 -30.14 2.90 -6.74
C GLN A 22 -30.85 4.26 -6.85
N GLY A 23 -30.88 4.87 -8.03
CA GLY A 23 -31.53 6.17 -8.24
C GLY A 23 -30.88 7.32 -7.47
N GLY A 24 -29.58 7.19 -7.15
CA GLY A 24 -28.80 8.18 -6.41
C GLY A 24 -29.04 8.19 -4.90
N THR A 25 -29.89 7.31 -4.37
CA THR A 25 -30.11 7.16 -2.92
C THR A 25 -29.44 5.88 -2.44
N PRO A 26 -28.51 5.94 -1.49
CA PRO A 26 -27.80 4.75 -1.01
C PRO A 26 -28.77 3.72 -0.41
N HIS A 27 -28.86 2.56 -1.05
CA HIS A 27 -29.56 1.38 -0.51
C HIS A 27 -28.97 0.10 -1.11
N GLY A 28 -29.28 -1.05 -0.52
CA GLY A 28 -28.66 -2.32 -0.88
C GLY A 28 -27.19 -2.40 -0.45
N VAL A 29 -26.50 -3.42 -0.96
CA VAL A 29 -25.12 -3.78 -0.57
C VAL A 29 -24.23 -3.79 -1.80
N LEU A 30 -23.08 -3.12 -1.72
CA LEU A 30 -22.01 -3.21 -2.71
C LEU A 30 -21.07 -4.38 -2.38
N LEU A 31 -20.90 -5.31 -3.31
CA LEU A 31 -19.83 -6.31 -3.27
C LEU A 31 -18.77 -5.94 -4.32
N PRO A 32 -17.61 -5.40 -3.93
CA PRO A 32 -16.54 -5.11 -4.87
C PRO A 32 -15.93 -6.41 -5.40
N ILE A 33 -15.87 -6.51 -6.72
CA ILE A 33 -15.26 -7.64 -7.44
C ILE A 33 -14.07 -7.15 -8.27
N HIS A 34 -13.41 -8.09 -8.97
CA HIS A 34 -12.31 -7.78 -9.89
C HIS A 34 -11.07 -7.14 -9.21
N TRP A 35 -10.88 -7.45 -7.92
CA TRP A 35 -9.71 -7.07 -7.10
C TRP A 35 -9.33 -8.24 -6.17
N GLY A 36 -8.12 -8.20 -5.60
CA GLY A 36 -7.72 -9.10 -4.49
C GLY A 36 -7.14 -10.45 -4.89
N THR A 37 -7.21 -10.83 -6.18
CA THR A 37 -6.72 -12.14 -6.67
C THR A 37 -5.42 -12.04 -7.48
N PHE A 38 -5.31 -11.09 -8.41
CA PHE A 38 -4.15 -10.92 -9.29
C PHE A 38 -3.64 -9.49 -9.25
N ASN A 39 -2.32 -9.31 -9.30
CA ASN A 39 -1.71 -8.00 -9.42
C ASN A 39 -1.44 -7.66 -10.90
N LEU A 40 -2.38 -6.95 -11.52
CA LEU A 40 -2.32 -6.59 -12.95
C LEU A 40 -1.86 -5.16 -13.21
N ALA A 41 -1.75 -4.33 -12.17
CA ALA A 41 -1.41 -2.92 -12.27
C ALA A 41 -0.30 -2.56 -11.26
N PRO A 42 0.49 -1.48 -11.48
CA PRO A 42 1.65 -1.17 -10.66
C PRO A 42 1.31 -0.53 -9.29
N HIS A 43 0.04 -0.22 -9.03
CA HIS A 43 -0.37 0.24 -7.70
C HIS A 43 -0.34 -0.91 -6.69
N PRO A 44 -0.14 -0.65 -5.38
CA PRO A 44 -0.33 -1.66 -4.35
C PRO A 44 -1.67 -2.39 -4.51
N TRP A 45 -1.64 -3.72 -4.39
CA TRP A 45 -2.83 -4.55 -4.61
C TRP A 45 -3.96 -4.26 -3.60
N SER A 46 -3.64 -3.71 -2.42
CA SER A 46 -4.61 -3.31 -1.40
C SER A 46 -5.26 -1.95 -1.65
N GLU A 47 -4.63 -1.09 -2.48
CA GLU A 47 -5.11 0.28 -2.75
C GLU A 47 -6.56 0.32 -3.27
N PRO A 48 -7.01 -0.55 -4.20
CA PRO A 48 -8.40 -0.55 -4.65
C PRO A 48 -9.40 -0.82 -3.53
N GLY A 49 -9.15 -1.81 -2.67
CA GLY A 49 -10.05 -2.14 -1.56
C GLY A 49 -10.17 -0.98 -0.57
N ASP A 50 -9.04 -0.33 -0.24
CA ASP A 50 -9.04 0.84 0.64
C ASP A 50 -9.76 2.05 -0.01
N GLY A 51 -9.54 2.28 -1.30
CA GLY A 51 -10.23 3.31 -2.07
C GLY A 51 -11.74 3.09 -2.12
N THR A 52 -12.20 1.85 -2.34
CA THR A 52 -13.63 1.53 -2.38
C THR A 52 -14.28 1.78 -1.03
N LEU A 53 -13.62 1.40 0.07
CA LEU A 53 -14.12 1.70 1.41
C LEU A 53 -14.18 3.19 1.71
N ALA A 54 -13.22 3.98 1.23
CA ALA A 54 -13.25 5.43 1.39
C ALA A 54 -14.40 6.06 0.59
N ALA A 55 -14.55 5.67 -0.67
CA ALA A 55 -15.63 6.14 -1.54
C ALA A 55 -17.01 5.73 -1.02
N ALA A 56 -17.19 4.49 -0.59
CA ALA A 56 -18.46 4.01 -0.06
C ALA A 56 -18.86 4.72 1.24
N ARG A 57 -17.90 4.99 2.13
CA ARG A 57 -18.15 5.79 3.35
C ARG A 57 -18.58 7.21 3.03
N ALA A 58 -17.99 7.84 2.02
CA ALA A 58 -18.34 9.20 1.62
C ALA A 58 -19.81 9.30 1.16
N GLU A 59 -20.33 8.22 0.58
CA GLU A 59 -21.68 8.16 0.02
C GLU A 59 -22.69 7.42 0.93
N GLY A 60 -22.27 6.86 2.07
CA GLY A 60 -23.15 6.11 2.97
C GLY A 60 -23.57 4.73 2.43
N THR A 61 -22.80 4.15 1.51
CA THR A 61 -23.06 2.83 0.91
C THR A 61 -22.56 1.69 1.80
N ALA A 62 -23.41 0.69 2.05
CA ALA A 62 -23.01 -0.55 2.73
C ALA A 62 -22.15 -1.41 1.79
N VAL A 63 -21.07 -2.00 2.31
CA VAL A 63 -20.12 -2.80 1.54
C VAL A 63 -19.92 -4.17 2.18
N ALA A 64 -20.18 -5.23 1.42
CA ALA A 64 -19.82 -6.58 1.81
C ALA A 64 -18.36 -6.88 1.42
N LEU A 65 -17.58 -7.38 2.37
CA LEU A 65 -16.18 -7.74 2.24
C LEU A 65 -15.92 -9.17 2.74
N PRO A 66 -16.56 -10.20 2.14
CA PRO A 66 -16.26 -11.58 2.48
C PRO A 66 -14.79 -11.90 2.17
N ILE A 67 -14.19 -12.75 3.01
CA ILE A 67 -12.92 -13.38 2.67
C ILE A 67 -13.14 -14.24 1.41
N PRO A 68 -12.17 -14.36 0.48
CA PRO A 68 -12.34 -15.19 -0.71
C PRO A 68 -12.79 -16.63 -0.37
N GLY A 69 -13.98 -16.99 -0.83
CA GLY A 69 -14.62 -18.28 -0.57
C GLY A 69 -15.62 -18.31 0.59
N GLU A 70 -15.74 -17.22 1.36
CA GLU A 70 -16.73 -17.08 2.43
C GLU A 70 -18.13 -16.78 1.86
N PRO A 71 -19.15 -17.59 2.14
CA PRO A 71 -20.53 -17.29 1.78
C PRO A 71 -21.11 -16.24 2.73
N PHE A 72 -22.03 -15.41 2.24
CA PHE A 72 -22.80 -14.47 3.06
C PHE A 72 -24.19 -14.21 2.46
N GLU A 73 -25.11 -13.75 3.30
CA GLU A 73 -26.45 -13.30 2.89
C GLU A 73 -26.50 -11.76 2.96
N PRO A 74 -26.74 -11.05 1.84
CA PRO A 74 -26.69 -9.58 1.80
C PRO A 74 -27.67 -8.86 2.73
N SER A 75 -28.76 -9.52 3.11
CA SER A 75 -29.78 -8.97 4.00
C SER A 75 -29.58 -9.30 5.48
N SER A 76 -28.50 -10.01 5.82
CA SER A 76 -28.24 -10.47 7.18
C SER A 76 -27.49 -9.42 8.02
N ASP A 77 -27.78 -9.41 9.32
CA ASP A 77 -27.12 -8.54 10.31
C ASP A 77 -25.62 -8.89 10.50
N ASP A 78 -25.21 -10.10 10.10
CA ASP A 78 -23.84 -10.61 10.20
C ASP A 78 -23.05 -10.54 8.88
N MET A 79 -23.50 -9.72 7.92
CA MET A 79 -22.78 -9.49 6.67
C MET A 79 -21.32 -9.09 6.94
N PRO A 80 -20.34 -9.76 6.30
CA PRO A 80 -18.93 -9.44 6.51
C PRO A 80 -18.62 -8.05 5.96
N ASP A 81 -18.09 -7.15 6.78
CA ASP A 81 -17.72 -5.78 6.40
C ASP A 81 -16.27 -5.43 6.78
N ALA A 82 -15.53 -6.41 7.31
CA ALA A 82 -14.17 -6.24 7.76
C ALA A 82 -13.18 -6.16 6.57
N PRO A 83 -12.23 -5.19 6.56
CA PRO A 83 -11.22 -5.08 5.52
C PRO A 83 -10.12 -6.14 5.67
N TRP A 84 -10.46 -7.41 5.41
CA TRP A 84 -9.61 -8.59 5.66
C TRP A 84 -8.21 -8.48 5.05
N TRP A 85 -8.07 -7.79 3.91
CA TRP A 85 -6.78 -7.64 3.24
C TRP A 85 -5.77 -6.88 4.08
N ARG A 86 -6.21 -5.98 4.98
CA ARG A 86 -5.29 -5.19 5.82
C ARG A 86 -4.47 -6.06 6.77
N ALA A 87 -4.95 -7.25 7.12
CA ALA A 87 -4.21 -8.20 7.95
C ALA A 87 -3.06 -8.90 7.19
N VAL A 88 -3.14 -8.98 5.86
CA VAL A 88 -2.18 -9.72 5.02
C VAL A 88 -1.41 -8.83 4.05
N ALA A 89 -1.92 -7.61 3.79
CA ALA A 89 -1.24 -6.60 3.00
C ALA A 89 0.01 -6.14 3.74
N ARG A 90 1.17 -6.34 3.11
CA ARG A 90 2.39 -5.68 3.57
C ARG A 90 2.22 -4.20 3.34
N ALA A 91 2.38 -3.40 4.39
CA ALA A 91 2.61 -1.97 4.21
C ALA A 91 3.76 -1.80 3.20
N PRO A 92 3.68 -0.85 2.28
CA PRO A 92 4.85 -0.51 1.47
C PRO A 92 5.97 -0.25 2.47
N GLN A 93 7.07 -0.99 2.36
CA GLN A 93 8.26 -0.63 3.11
C GLN A 93 8.52 0.81 2.71
N SER A 94 8.41 1.75 3.66
CA SER A 94 8.97 3.08 3.41
C SER A 94 10.36 2.79 2.89
N ALA A 95 10.71 3.24 1.68
CA ALA A 95 12.08 3.17 1.22
C ALA A 95 12.88 3.72 2.40
N ALA A 96 13.62 2.84 3.09
CA ALA A 96 14.32 3.21 4.31
C ALA A 96 15.06 4.48 3.94
N ALA A 97 14.64 5.62 4.52
CA ALA A 97 15.21 6.91 4.21
C ALA A 97 16.70 6.67 4.36
N GLY A 98 17.42 6.66 3.23
CA GLY A 98 18.77 6.18 3.18
C GLY A 98 19.52 6.97 4.24
N ALA A 99 19.89 6.31 5.34
CA ALA A 99 20.71 6.95 6.35
C ALA A 99 21.87 7.56 5.57
N PRO A 100 22.18 8.85 5.75
CA PRO A 100 23.20 9.49 4.95
C PRO A 100 24.45 8.64 5.11
N ARG A 101 24.99 8.13 3.99
CA ARG A 101 26.27 7.44 3.98
C ARG A 101 27.24 8.41 4.66
N ALA A 102 27.70 8.05 5.86
CA ALA A 102 28.69 8.84 6.57
C ALA A 102 29.88 8.99 5.62
N CYS A 103 30.14 10.23 5.20
CA CYS A 103 31.34 10.56 4.44
C CYS A 103 32.52 10.06 5.27
N GLY A 104 33.27 9.11 4.72
CA GLY A 104 34.32 8.42 5.44
C GLY A 104 35.30 9.42 6.04
N ARG A 105 35.37 9.44 7.37
CA ARG A 105 36.40 10.20 8.07
C ARG A 105 37.75 9.54 7.72
N LYS A 106 38.57 10.20 6.91
CA LYS A 106 39.93 9.73 6.61
C LYS A 106 40.69 9.59 7.93
N LYS A 107 41.31 8.43 8.17
CA LYS A 107 42.27 8.26 9.27
C LYS A 107 43.43 9.24 9.05
N PRO A 108 43.91 9.96 10.09
CA PRO A 108 45.14 10.71 9.96
C PRO A 108 46.31 9.74 9.79
N ALA A 109 47.22 10.07 8.88
CA ALA A 109 48.44 9.31 8.67
C ALA A 109 49.39 9.49 9.86
N THR A 110 49.94 8.39 10.35
CA THR A 110 51.01 8.37 11.36
C THR A 110 52.28 8.97 10.75
N PRO A 111 52.93 9.97 11.36
CA PRO A 111 54.25 10.39 10.93
C PRO A 111 55.28 9.32 11.33
N THR A 112 56.05 8.84 10.36
CA THR A 112 57.23 8.00 10.63
C THR A 112 58.35 8.92 11.16
N ALA A 113 58.90 8.60 12.32
CA ALA A 113 60.12 9.21 12.83
C ALA A 113 61.27 8.23 12.53
N ALA A 114 62.17 8.61 11.63
CA ALA A 114 63.48 7.96 11.52
C ALA A 114 64.42 8.61 12.54
N GLY A 115 64.98 7.77 13.42
CA GLY A 115 65.89 8.17 14.50
C GLY A 115 67.28 8.61 14.03
N PRO A 116 68.10 9.13 14.95
CA PRO A 116 69.34 9.82 14.61
C PRO A 116 70.50 8.88 14.27
N GLU A 117 71.32 9.41 13.36
CA GLU A 117 72.63 8.95 12.92
C GLU A 117 73.63 8.83 14.09
N VAL A 118 74.26 7.67 14.24
CA VAL A 118 75.38 7.45 15.15
C VAL A 118 76.69 7.61 14.40
N ALA A 119 77.55 8.46 14.95
CA ALA A 119 78.91 8.71 14.47
C ALA A 119 79.82 7.50 14.71
N GLU A 120 80.59 7.11 13.68
CA GLU A 120 81.78 6.27 13.84
C GLU A 120 83.03 7.14 13.96
N VAL A 121 83.88 6.76 14.92
CA VAL A 121 85.24 7.22 15.13
C VAL A 121 86.17 6.10 14.66
N GLY A 122 87.10 6.42 13.75
CA GLY A 122 88.13 5.51 13.24
C GLY A 122 88.93 6.11 12.10
#